data_AF-A0A0R3X3B1-F1
#
_entry.id   AF-A0A0R3X3B1-F1
#
_cell.length_a   1.000
_cell.length_b   1.000
_cell.length_c   1.000
_cell.angle_alpha   90.00
_cell.angle_beta   90.00
_cell.angle_gamma   90.00
#
_symmetry.space_group_name_H-M   'P 1'
#
loop_
_entity.id
_entity.type
_entity.pdbx_description
1 polymer ?
#
loop_
_entity_poly.entity_id
_entity_poly.type
_entity_poly.pdbx_seq_one_letter_code
_entity_poly.pdbx_strand_id
1 'polypeptide(L)'
;MLVGLNVAISDLGSEIFSTIYGVKATFTTRRCVLLVIIALITPFCFLQRIDFLSATSLVAVIIYIIFLSNLLIVYLLPRIFSVYFSLKYFRLWRPEGLVRCAPIIASSLCCQVQVSTIYSSLNNPPLSTMRKVLICALSFIFICYSGAGLMGYMAFYHGLNESLPGDMLASYPEDHRAVHIRLGFLYTVAASLPLLLFPLRTALHSLLFEEAVVEEGPLYVDAPLTIPNLRFHWLTGAVIFLSVVASQATDKVEVILTNTGGFAGGASCYLLPAVIGARAVGGSGGGRGNRSTKLIICFLSFLGALIFSSPFLTFLGVDT
;
A
#
# COMPACT_ATOMS: atom_id res chain seq x y z
N MET A 1 3.92 -5.42 -2.87
CA MET A 1 3.66 -4.65 -1.64
C MET A 1 4.69 -4.93 -0.54
N LEU A 2 4.90 -6.20 -0.14
CA LEU A 2 5.83 -6.52 0.95
C LEU A 2 7.28 -6.02 0.71
N VAL A 3 7.79 -6.17 -0.51
CA VAL A 3 9.08 -5.61 -0.94
C VAL A 3 9.13 -4.09 -0.76
N GLY A 4 8.04 -3.37 -1.05
CA GLY A 4 7.95 -1.92 -0.87
C GLY A 4 7.99 -1.51 0.61
N LEU A 5 7.35 -2.28 1.50
CA LEU A 5 7.45 -2.05 2.94
C LEU A 5 8.88 -2.29 3.45
N ASN A 6 9.58 -3.31 2.95
CA ASN A 6 10.98 -3.55 3.30
C ASN A 6 11.87 -2.38 2.88
N VAL A 7 11.69 -1.82 1.68
CA VAL A 7 12.46 -0.64 1.26
C VAL A 7 12.11 0.57 2.12
N ALA A 8 10.83 0.81 2.43
CA ALA A 8 10.44 1.89 3.33
C ALA A 8 11.06 1.74 4.74
N ILE A 9 11.13 0.52 5.29
CA ILE A 9 11.82 0.23 6.56
C ILE A 9 13.30 0.58 6.46
N SER A 10 13.95 0.20 5.36
CA SER A 10 15.36 0.49 5.11
C SER A 10 15.62 2.00 5.03
N ASP A 11 14.78 2.73 4.30
CA ASP A 11 14.88 4.19 4.12
C ASP A 11 14.73 4.89 5.45
N LEU A 12 13.59 4.68 6.13
CA LEU A 12 13.29 5.30 7.41
C LEU A 12 14.31 4.95 8.48
N GLY A 13 14.69 3.67 8.56
CA GLY A 13 15.69 3.22 9.52
C GLY A 13 17.05 3.87 9.29
N SER A 14 17.46 4.04 8.03
CA SER A 14 18.73 4.69 7.70
C SER A 14 18.73 6.20 7.99
N GLU A 15 17.61 6.89 7.76
CA GLU A 15 17.45 8.30 8.09
C GLU A 15 17.47 8.53 9.61
N ILE A 16 16.76 7.68 10.37
CA ILE A 16 16.78 7.73 11.84
C ILE A 16 18.22 7.51 12.35
N PHE A 17 18.91 6.51 11.81
CA PHE A 17 20.30 6.22 12.19
C PHE A 17 21.23 7.39 11.86
N SER A 18 21.07 8.02 10.69
CA SER A 18 21.83 9.21 10.27
C SER A 18 21.65 10.36 11.26
N THR A 19 20.40 10.68 11.62
CA THR A 19 20.11 11.80 12.51
C THR A 19 20.56 11.53 13.96
N ILE A 20 20.51 10.29 14.45
CA ILE A 20 20.94 9.95 15.83
C ILE A 20 22.47 9.91 15.97
N TYR A 21 23.16 9.29 15.02
CA TYR A 21 24.60 9.05 15.12
C TYR A 21 25.47 10.09 14.37
N GLY A 22 24.85 10.98 13.58
CA GLY A 22 25.56 11.99 12.79
C GLY A 22 26.43 11.40 11.67
N VAL A 23 26.25 10.11 11.34
CA VAL A 23 27.00 9.40 10.31
C VAL A 23 26.17 9.36 9.04
N LYS A 24 26.74 9.80 7.91
CA LYS A 24 26.07 9.75 6.60
C LYS A 24 25.57 8.35 6.30
N ALA A 25 24.29 8.24 5.96
CA ALA A 25 23.66 6.99 5.56
C ALA A 25 24.39 6.37 4.36
N THR A 26 25.18 5.33 4.63
CA THR A 26 25.86 4.55 3.59
C THR A 26 24.96 3.38 3.19
N PHE A 27 25.12 2.89 1.96
CA PHE A 27 24.38 1.74 1.44
C PHE A 27 24.49 0.50 2.34
N THR A 28 25.67 0.27 2.94
CA THR A 28 25.87 -0.80 3.93
C THR A 28 25.02 -0.61 5.18
N THR A 29 24.92 0.62 5.69
CA THR A 29 24.10 0.96 6.86
C THR A 29 22.62 0.69 6.60
N ARG A 30 22.10 1.06 5.43
CA ARG A 30 20.73 0.77 4.99
C ARG A 30 20.42 -0.73 5.07
N ARG A 31 21.30 -1.54 4.50
CA ARG A 31 21.18 -3.01 4.50
C ARG A 31 21.22 -3.62 5.90
N CYS A 32 22.15 -3.17 6.74
CA CYS A 32 22.26 -3.64 8.12
C CYS A 32 21.02 -3.28 8.94
N VAL A 33 20.54 -2.04 8.83
CA VAL A 33 19.34 -1.58 9.55
C VAL A 33 18.10 -2.37 9.12
N LEU A 34 17.94 -2.61 7.81
CA LEU A 34 16.86 -3.44 7.30
C LEU A 34 16.89 -4.85 7.91
N LEU A 35 18.05 -5.50 7.91
CA LEU A 35 18.18 -6.86 8.45
C LEU A 35 17.88 -6.91 9.95
N VAL A 36 18.34 -5.93 10.72
CA VAL A 36 18.08 -5.85 12.17
C VAL A 36 16.60 -5.65 12.44
N ILE A 37 15.95 -4.71 11.76
CA ILE A 37 14.54 -4.40 11.97
C ILE A 37 13.67 -5.59 11.53
N ILE A 38 13.96 -6.21 10.39
CA ILE A 38 13.22 -7.40 9.95
C ILE A 38 13.45 -8.56 10.90
N ALA A 39 14.67 -8.79 11.39
CA ALA A 39 14.92 -9.83 12.39
C ALA A 39 14.11 -9.60 13.68
N LEU A 40 13.91 -8.33 14.07
CA LEU A 40 13.11 -7.95 15.24
C LEU A 40 11.59 -8.10 15.00
N ILE A 41 11.10 -7.86 13.78
CA ILE A 41 9.68 -8.00 13.41
C ILE A 41 9.32 -9.46 13.12
N THR A 42 10.26 -10.25 12.61
CA THR A 42 10.09 -11.67 12.27
C THR A 42 9.39 -12.50 13.36
N PRO A 43 9.76 -12.44 14.66
CA PRO A 43 9.04 -13.18 15.70
C PRO A 43 7.56 -12.79 15.79
N PHE A 44 7.20 -11.52 15.55
CA PHE A 44 5.81 -11.07 15.51
C PHE A 44 5.07 -11.61 14.29
N CYS A 45 5.74 -11.77 13.15
CA CYS A 45 5.16 -12.38 11.96
C CYS A 45 4.79 -13.86 12.16
N PHE A 46 5.44 -14.58 13.08
CA PHE A 46 5.12 -15.97 13.36
C PHE A 46 3.93 -16.16 14.31
N LEU A 47 3.48 -15.10 14.99
CA LEU A 47 2.32 -15.17 15.88
C LEU A 47 1.02 -15.30 15.06
N GLN A 48 0.22 -16.35 15.36
CA GLN A 48 -1.03 -16.68 14.66
C GLN A 48 -2.27 -15.92 15.18
N ARG A 49 -2.15 -15.05 16.20
CA ARG A 49 -3.32 -14.42 16.85
C ARG A 49 -3.75 -13.11 16.20
N ILE A 50 -4.99 -13.10 15.70
CA ILE A 50 -5.66 -11.95 15.06
C ILE A 50 -6.02 -10.85 16.08
N ASP A 51 -6.16 -11.18 17.37
CA ASP A 51 -6.56 -10.21 18.41
C ASP A 51 -5.55 -9.07 18.61
N PHE A 52 -4.24 -9.37 18.51
CA PHE A 52 -3.18 -8.37 18.62
C PHE A 52 -3.09 -7.45 17.39
N LEU A 53 -3.56 -7.93 16.22
CA LEU A 53 -3.54 -7.15 14.99
C LEU A 53 -4.51 -5.97 15.08
N SER A 54 -5.68 -6.16 15.67
CA SER A 54 -6.66 -5.07 15.84
C SER A 54 -6.10 -3.94 16.72
N ALA A 55 -5.48 -4.28 17.86
CA ALA A 55 -4.86 -3.28 18.74
C ALA A 55 -3.71 -2.53 18.04
N THR A 56 -2.85 -3.26 17.32
CA THR A 56 -1.73 -2.68 16.56
C THR A 56 -2.22 -1.73 15.46
N SER A 57 -3.29 -2.10 14.75
CA SER A 57 -3.89 -1.26 13.71
C SER A 57 -4.51 0.03 14.25
N LEU A 58 -5.11 -0.01 15.45
CA LEU A 58 -5.63 1.19 16.12
C LEU A 58 -4.50 2.17 16.45
N VAL A 59 -3.39 1.68 17.01
CA VAL A 59 -2.21 2.49 17.30
C VAL A 59 -1.66 3.11 16.02
N ALA A 60 -1.62 2.34 14.91
CA ALA A 60 -1.17 2.86 13.63
C ALA A 60 -2.06 4.01 13.11
N VAL A 61 -3.38 3.90 13.23
CA VAL A 61 -4.32 4.99 12.85
C VAL A 61 -4.07 6.24 13.70
N ILE A 62 -3.87 6.09 15.01
CA ILE A 62 -3.56 7.22 15.89
C ILE A 62 -2.25 7.91 15.46
N ILE A 63 -1.21 7.14 15.14
CA ILE A 63 0.05 7.68 14.63
C ILE A 63 -0.15 8.44 13.31
N TYR A 64 -0.96 7.92 12.39
CA TYR A 64 -1.29 8.63 11.13
C TYR A 64 -2.04 9.94 11.38
N ILE A 65 -2.96 9.99 12.34
CA ILE A 65 -3.67 11.22 12.71
C ILE A 65 -2.69 12.24 13.33
N ILE A 66 -1.78 11.79 14.19
CA ILE A 66 -0.72 12.64 14.76
C ILE A 66 0.18 13.18 13.65
N PHE A 67 0.55 12.35 12.66
CA PHE A 67 1.32 12.79 11.51
C PHE A 67 0.60 13.86 10.69
N LEU A 68 -0.66 13.60 10.31
CA LEU A 68 -1.45 14.55 9.51
C LEU A 68 -1.64 15.87 10.25
N SER A 69 -1.92 15.83 11.55
CA SER A 69 -2.05 17.04 12.36
C SER A 69 -0.72 17.78 12.52
N ASN A 70 0.41 17.08 12.68
CA ASN A 70 1.73 17.70 12.70
C ASN A 70 2.06 18.40 11.37
N LEU A 71 1.81 17.72 10.24
CA LEU A 71 1.97 18.30 8.90
C LEU A 71 1.11 19.57 8.73
N LEU A 72 -0.13 19.54 9.22
CA LEU A 72 -1.03 20.70 9.18
C LEU A 72 -0.50 21.87 10.02
N ILE A 73 -0.20 21.62 11.29
CA ILE A 73 0.05 22.66 12.30
C ILE A 73 1.46 23.22 12.20
N VAL A 74 2.46 22.37 11.97
CA VAL A 74 3.87 22.77 12.04
C VAL A 74 4.39 23.25 10.69
N TYR A 75 3.96 22.63 9.59
CA TYR A 75 4.53 22.93 8.27
C TYR A 75 3.59 23.77 7.41
N LEU A 76 2.32 23.36 7.29
CA LEU A 76 1.40 24.02 6.38
C LEU A 76 0.88 25.36 6.92
N LEU A 77 0.40 25.40 8.17
CA LEU A 77 -0.17 26.59 8.79
C LEU A 77 0.79 27.79 8.80
N PRO A 78 2.05 27.67 9.28
CA PRO A 78 3.00 28.79 9.25
C PRO A 78 3.31 29.26 7.84
N ARG A 79 3.30 28.34 6.87
CA ARG A 79 3.56 28.66 5.46
C ARG A 79 2.41 29.42 4.82
N ILE A 80 1.15 29.05 5.10
CA ILE A 80 -0.04 29.78 4.64
C ILE A 80 -0.09 31.18 5.25
N PHE A 81 0.26 31.31 6.53
CA PHE A 81 0.27 32.61 7.23
C PHE A 81 1.51 33.45 6.91
N SER A 82 2.51 32.91 6.22
CA SER A 82 3.67 33.69 5.80
C SER A 82 3.34 34.64 4.65
N VAL A 83 3.93 35.85 4.68
CA VAL A 83 3.73 36.92 3.68
C VAL A 83 4.15 36.47 2.26
N TYR A 84 4.93 35.39 2.14
CA TYR A 84 5.43 34.84 0.89
C TYR A 84 4.54 33.76 0.27
N PHE A 85 3.35 33.50 0.81
CA PHE A 85 2.40 32.55 0.22
C PHE A 85 1.85 33.08 -1.10
N SER A 86 2.52 32.75 -2.20
CA SER A 86 2.06 33.06 -3.56
C SER A 86 1.61 31.81 -4.27
N LEU A 87 0.30 31.73 -4.52
CA LEU A 87 -0.32 30.63 -5.27
C LEU A 87 0.20 30.50 -6.71
N LYS A 88 0.87 31.54 -7.22
CA LYS A 88 1.37 31.62 -8.59
C LYS A 88 2.52 30.65 -8.88
N TYR A 89 3.21 30.16 -7.86
CA TYR A 89 4.29 29.18 -8.01
C TYR A 89 3.80 27.73 -8.02
N PHE A 90 2.58 27.44 -7.54
CA PHE A 90 2.05 26.09 -7.54
C PHE A 90 1.53 25.71 -8.92
N ARG A 91 2.10 24.65 -9.51
CA ARG A 91 1.55 24.04 -10.71
C ARG A 91 0.53 22.99 -10.29
N LEU A 92 -0.75 23.34 -10.34
CA LEU A 92 -1.85 22.42 -10.00
C LEU A 92 -2.13 21.40 -11.10
N TRP A 93 -1.78 21.73 -12.34
CA TRP A 93 -2.01 20.87 -13.50
C TRP A 93 -0.73 20.69 -14.31
N ARG A 94 -0.22 19.45 -14.33
CA ARG A 94 0.89 19.03 -15.18
C ARG A 94 0.62 17.59 -15.62
N PRO A 95 0.47 17.31 -16.94
CA PRO A 95 0.21 15.96 -17.42
C PRO A 95 1.48 15.09 -17.43
N GLU A 96 2.66 15.71 -17.41
CA GLU A 96 3.95 15.00 -17.36
C GLU A 96 4.07 14.17 -16.07
N GLY A 97 4.40 12.89 -16.20
CA GLY A 97 4.53 11.95 -15.08
C GLY A 97 3.21 11.26 -14.66
N LEU A 98 2.10 11.52 -15.34
CA LEU A 98 0.82 10.89 -15.03
C LEU A 98 0.86 9.37 -15.21
N VAL A 99 1.67 8.86 -16.16
CA VAL A 99 1.86 7.42 -16.37
C VAL A 99 2.56 6.78 -15.18
N ARG A 100 3.47 7.50 -14.51
CA ARG A 100 4.14 7.03 -13.28
C ARG A 100 3.23 7.11 -12.05
N CYS A 101 2.39 8.15 -11.97
CA CYS A 101 1.51 8.39 -10.81
C CYS A 101 0.27 7.49 -10.78
N ALA A 102 -0.36 7.21 -11.93
CA ALA A 102 -1.59 6.42 -12.00
C ALA A 102 -1.46 5.03 -11.33
N PRO A 103 -0.35 4.28 -11.51
CA PRO A 103 -0.13 3.01 -10.83
C PRO A 103 0.07 3.13 -9.32
N ILE A 104 0.68 4.22 -8.86
CA ILE A 104 0.86 4.48 -7.42
C ILE A 104 -0.51 4.69 -6.77
N ILE A 105 -1.39 5.47 -7.40
CA ILE A 105 -2.77 5.68 -6.95
C ILE A 105 -3.57 4.37 -7.01
N ALA A 106 -3.42 3.61 -8.09
CA ALA A 106 -4.05 2.29 -8.22
C ALA A 106 -3.60 1.34 -7.11
N SER A 107 -2.30 1.32 -6.80
CA SER A 107 -1.74 0.50 -5.73
C SER A 107 -2.22 0.92 -4.35
N SER A 108 -2.31 2.23 -4.07
CA SER A 108 -2.71 2.74 -2.75
C SER A 108 -4.19 2.48 -2.45
N LEU A 109 -5.03 2.44 -3.49
CA LEU A 109 -6.45 2.10 -3.36
C LEU A 109 -6.75 0.61 -3.52
N CYS A 110 -5.73 -0.24 -3.73
CA CYS A 110 -5.93 -1.68 -3.91
C CYS A 110 -6.08 -2.40 -2.56
N CYS A 111 -7.23 -2.19 -1.93
CA CYS A 111 -7.61 -2.83 -0.66
C CYS A 111 -8.27 -4.21 -0.85
N GLN A 112 -8.50 -4.63 -2.10
CA GLN A 112 -9.28 -5.84 -2.41
C GLN A 112 -8.70 -7.11 -1.76
N VAL A 113 -7.38 -7.20 -1.65
CA VAL A 113 -6.70 -8.36 -1.04
C VAL A 113 -7.00 -8.51 0.47
N GLN A 114 -7.47 -7.46 1.14
CA GLN A 114 -7.79 -7.49 2.56
C GLN A 114 -9.29 -7.69 2.83
N VAL A 115 -10.14 -7.65 1.79
CA VAL A 115 -11.60 -7.75 1.93
C VAL A 115 -12.02 -9.07 2.57
N SER A 116 -11.36 -10.18 2.21
CA SER A 116 -11.60 -11.49 2.81
C SER A 116 -11.25 -11.51 4.31
N THR A 117 -10.11 -10.91 4.70
CA THR A 117 -9.72 -10.78 6.11
C THR A 117 -10.73 -9.95 6.90
N ILE A 118 -11.18 -8.82 6.34
CA ILE A 118 -12.21 -7.96 6.95
C ILE A 118 -13.52 -8.74 7.14
N TYR A 119 -13.92 -9.53 6.14
CA TYR A 119 -15.11 -10.36 6.22
C TYR A 119 -15.01 -11.40 7.34
N SER A 120 -13.90 -12.13 7.43
CA SER A 120 -13.67 -13.13 8.49
C SER A 120 -13.60 -12.54 9.90
N SER A 121 -13.30 -11.24 10.02
CA SER A 121 -13.26 -10.53 11.30
C SER A 121 -14.63 -10.04 11.77
N LEU A 122 -15.64 -10.08 10.89
CA LEU A 122 -17.01 -9.68 11.20
C LEU A 122 -17.86 -10.93 11.45
N ASN A 123 -18.70 -10.92 12.49
CA ASN A 123 -19.60 -12.03 12.82
C ASN A 123 -20.75 -12.15 11.80
N ASN A 124 -20.51 -12.85 10.68
CA ASN A 124 -21.48 -13.15 9.62
C ASN A 124 -22.35 -11.93 9.21
N PRO A 125 -21.74 -10.83 8.73
CA PRO A 125 -22.50 -9.64 8.35
C PRO A 125 -23.31 -9.89 7.06
N PRO A 126 -24.51 -9.31 6.92
CA PRO A 126 -25.19 -9.28 5.63
C PRO A 126 -24.37 -8.46 4.61
N LEU A 127 -24.47 -8.81 3.32
CA LEU A 127 -23.75 -8.15 2.22
C LEU A 127 -23.91 -6.61 2.21
N SER A 128 -25.08 -6.13 2.62
CA SER A 128 -25.37 -4.70 2.71
C SER A 128 -24.52 -3.98 3.77
N THR A 129 -24.24 -4.63 4.89
CA THR A 129 -23.38 -4.11 5.96
C THR A 129 -21.92 -4.11 5.51
N MET A 130 -21.45 -5.21 4.93
CA MET A 130 -20.08 -5.29 4.40
C MET A 130 -19.80 -4.20 3.37
N ARG A 131 -20.73 -3.95 2.44
CA ARG A 131 -20.62 -2.86 1.46
C ARG A 131 -20.54 -1.49 2.13
N LYS A 132 -21.37 -1.22 3.14
CA LYS A 132 -21.33 0.06 3.87
C LYS A 132 -19.98 0.26 4.56
N VAL A 133 -19.45 -0.78 5.21
CA VAL A 133 -18.13 -0.75 5.88
C VAL A 133 -17.03 -0.46 4.87
N LEU A 134 -17.01 -1.17 3.73
CA LEU A 134 -16.00 -0.94 2.69
C LEU A 134 -16.07 0.46 2.08
N ILE A 135 -17.28 0.97 1.78
CA ILE A 135 -17.45 2.33 1.25
C ILE A 135 -16.96 3.37 2.26
N CYS A 136 -17.30 3.21 3.54
CA CYS A 136 -16.86 4.11 4.60
C CYS A 136 -15.32 4.10 4.74
N ALA A 137 -14.72 2.91 4.80
CA ALA A 137 -13.27 2.76 4.90
C ALA A 137 -12.54 3.36 3.69
N LEU A 138 -12.99 3.08 2.47
CA LEU A 138 -12.40 3.63 1.25
C LEU A 138 -12.55 5.15 1.17
N SER A 139 -13.70 5.69 1.59
CA SER A 139 -13.92 7.14 1.61
C SER A 139 -13.00 7.83 2.62
N PHE A 140 -12.83 7.23 3.80
CA PHE A 140 -11.90 7.72 4.82
C PHE A 140 -10.45 7.73 4.31
N ILE A 141 -9.98 6.61 3.75
CA ILE A 141 -8.63 6.49 3.18
C ILE A 141 -8.41 7.51 2.07
N PHE A 142 -9.39 7.68 1.17
CA PHE A 142 -9.31 8.64 0.07
C PHE A 142 -9.15 10.08 0.56
N ILE A 143 -9.91 10.47 1.59
CA ILE A 143 -9.80 11.80 2.20
C ILE A 143 -8.43 11.98 2.85
N CYS A 144 -7.96 10.99 3.61
CA CYS A 144 -6.65 11.04 4.26
C CYS A 144 -5.50 11.15 3.25
N TYR A 145 -5.50 10.35 2.18
CA TYR A 145 -4.47 10.39 1.15
C TYR A 145 -4.49 11.69 0.35
N SER A 146 -5.69 12.17 -0.01
CA SER A 146 -5.83 13.45 -0.70
C SER A 146 -5.35 14.61 0.17
N GLY A 147 -5.70 14.61 1.45
CA GLY A 147 -5.22 15.58 2.44
C GLY A 147 -3.71 15.54 2.60
N ALA A 148 -3.13 14.35 2.82
CA ALA A 148 -1.69 14.17 2.96
C ALA A 148 -0.92 14.69 1.73
N GLY A 149 -1.36 14.31 0.53
CA GLY A 149 -0.73 14.72 -0.73
C GLY A 149 -0.82 16.23 -0.97
N LEU A 150 -2.01 16.82 -0.76
CA LEU A 150 -2.21 18.26 -0.92
C LEU A 150 -1.38 19.06 0.09
N MET A 151 -1.46 18.69 1.37
CA MET A 151 -0.76 19.38 2.44
C MET A 151 0.75 19.22 2.31
N GLY A 152 1.23 18.03 1.95
CA GLY A 152 2.65 17.77 1.71
C GLY A 152 3.21 18.54 0.53
N TYR A 153 2.46 18.59 -0.57
CA TYR A 153 2.83 19.40 -1.73
C TYR A 153 2.91 20.89 -1.36
N MET A 154 1.90 21.43 -0.69
CA MET A 154 1.90 22.83 -0.26
C MET A 154 2.99 23.13 0.78
N ALA A 155 3.32 22.17 1.66
CA ALA A 155 4.32 22.33 2.71
C ALA A 155 5.77 22.32 2.21
N PHE A 156 6.10 21.49 1.21
CA PHE A 156 7.49 21.25 0.79
C PHE A 156 7.84 21.78 -0.61
N TYR A 157 6.88 22.17 -1.44
CA TYR A 157 7.16 22.62 -2.80
C TYR A 157 7.71 24.05 -2.85
N HIS A 158 9.01 24.26 -3.06
CA HIS A 158 9.65 25.59 -3.06
C HIS A 158 9.86 26.23 -4.45
N GLY A 159 9.38 25.63 -5.55
CA GLY A 159 9.40 26.24 -6.89
C GLY A 159 10.05 25.37 -7.96
N LEU A 160 10.40 25.97 -9.10
CA LEU A 160 10.73 25.27 -10.35
C LEU A 160 12.06 24.49 -10.34
N ASN A 161 12.97 24.79 -9.41
CA ASN A 161 14.35 24.25 -9.42
C ASN A 161 14.58 23.11 -8.42
N GLU A 162 13.60 22.78 -7.57
CA GLU A 162 13.72 21.68 -6.60
C GLU A 162 12.79 20.53 -6.97
N SER A 163 13.37 19.36 -7.25
CA SER A 163 12.63 18.12 -7.43
C SER A 163 12.16 17.59 -6.09
N LEU A 164 10.85 17.40 -5.90
CA LEU A 164 10.35 16.68 -4.73
C LEU A 164 10.74 15.20 -4.82
N PRO A 165 11.31 14.61 -3.76
CA PRO A 165 11.51 13.17 -3.70
C PRO A 165 10.16 12.44 -3.72
N GLY A 166 10.15 11.24 -4.31
CA GLY A 166 8.97 10.36 -4.31
C GLY A 166 8.60 9.83 -2.91
N ASP A 167 9.49 10.00 -1.93
CA ASP A 167 9.19 9.83 -0.51
C ASP A 167 9.08 11.20 0.16
N MET A 168 7.90 11.49 0.70
CA MET A 168 7.63 12.73 1.41
C MET A 168 8.45 12.87 2.71
N LEU A 169 8.78 11.77 3.38
CA LEU A 169 9.52 11.79 4.66
C LEU A 169 10.98 12.21 4.48
N ALA A 170 11.54 12.01 3.28
CA ALA A 170 12.85 12.52 2.90
C ALA A 170 12.90 14.06 2.79
N SER A 171 11.75 14.73 2.64
CA SER A 171 11.67 16.20 2.59
C SER A 171 11.67 16.86 3.98
N TYR A 172 11.56 16.08 5.06
CA TYR A 172 11.57 16.61 6.41
C TYR A 172 12.99 16.98 6.86
N PRO A 173 13.16 18.11 7.58
CA PRO A 173 14.45 18.50 8.13
C PRO A 173 14.94 17.47 9.17
N GLU A 174 16.25 17.39 9.37
CA GLU A 174 16.87 16.51 10.38
C GLU A 174 16.73 17.09 11.81
N ASP A 175 15.48 17.25 12.26
CA ASP A 175 15.11 17.70 13.60
C ASP A 175 14.65 16.52 14.48
N HIS A 176 14.72 16.67 15.80
CA HIS A 176 14.15 15.73 16.78
C HIS A 176 12.67 15.39 16.50
N ARG A 177 11.89 16.38 16.04
CA ARG A 177 10.47 16.17 15.66
C ARG A 177 10.32 15.22 14.47
N ALA A 178 11.17 15.37 13.46
CA ALA A 178 11.16 14.50 12.29
C ALA A 178 11.58 13.06 12.66
N VAL A 179 12.51 12.89 13.60
CA VAL A 179 12.88 11.57 14.13
C VAL A 179 11.69 10.87 14.76
N HIS A 180 10.89 11.56 15.59
CA HIS A 180 9.69 10.98 16.19
C HIS A 180 8.64 10.59 15.13
N ILE A 181 8.46 11.40 14.09
CA ILE A 181 7.56 11.08 12.97
C ILE A 181 8.06 9.85 12.22
N ARG A 182 9.34 9.80 11.85
CA ARG A 182 9.97 8.67 11.17
C ARG A 182 9.87 7.38 11.99
N LEU A 183 10.07 7.45 13.31
CA LEU A 183 9.87 6.32 14.22
C LEU A 183 8.41 5.84 14.26
N GLY A 184 7.46 6.77 14.28
CA GLY A 184 6.04 6.46 14.19
C GLY A 184 5.70 5.73 12.88
N PHE A 185 6.18 6.22 11.75
CA PHE A 185 5.99 5.55 10.45
C PHE A 185 6.69 4.20 10.38
N LEU A 186 7.89 4.09 10.96
CA LEU A 186 8.60 2.83 11.01
C LEU A 186 7.76 1.77 11.76
N TYR A 187 7.12 2.17 12.87
CA TYR A 187 6.18 1.31 13.57
C TYR A 187 4.97 0.93 12.71
N THR A 188 4.33 1.86 12.01
CA THR A 188 3.14 1.54 11.19
C THR A 188 3.47 0.62 10.02
N VAL A 189 4.63 0.81 9.39
CA VAL A 189 5.13 -0.07 8.32
C VAL A 189 5.47 -1.46 8.87
N ALA A 190 6.12 -1.53 10.03
CA ALA A 190 6.41 -2.78 10.72
C ALA A 190 5.13 -3.56 11.09
N ALA A 191 4.12 -2.86 11.62
CA ALA A 191 2.81 -3.42 11.96
C ALA A 191 2.05 -3.94 10.73
N SER A 192 2.30 -3.37 9.55
CA SER A 192 1.64 -3.75 8.29
C SER A 192 2.19 -5.05 7.69
N LEU A 193 3.43 -5.44 8.01
CA LEU A 193 4.03 -6.69 7.53
C LEU A 193 3.23 -7.94 7.92
N PRO A 194 2.91 -8.21 9.20
CA PRO A 194 2.13 -9.39 9.58
C PRO A 194 0.72 -9.39 8.95
N LEU A 195 0.09 -8.21 8.86
CA LEU A 195 -1.23 -8.03 8.23
C LEU A 195 -1.25 -8.46 6.76
N LEU A 196 -0.21 -8.13 6.00
CA LEU A 196 -0.08 -8.52 4.59
C LEU A 196 0.39 -9.98 4.43
N LEU A 197 1.22 -10.46 5.36
CA LEU A 197 1.70 -11.85 5.32
C LEU A 197 0.57 -12.85 5.58
N PHE A 198 -0.45 -12.49 6.36
CA PHE A 198 -1.55 -13.42 6.69
C PHE A 198 -2.32 -13.91 5.44
N PRO A 199 -2.97 -13.04 4.64
CA PRO A 199 -3.68 -13.48 3.43
C PRO A 199 -2.73 -14.06 2.37
N LEU A 200 -1.49 -13.55 2.31
CA LEU A 200 -0.46 -14.09 1.40
C LEU A 200 -0.12 -15.56 1.71
N ARG A 201 -0.02 -15.90 3.00
CA ARG A 201 0.21 -17.29 3.44
C ARG A 201 -0.94 -18.20 3.03
N THR A 202 -2.17 -17.78 3.27
CA THR A 202 -3.36 -18.57 2.92
C THR A 202 -3.44 -18.80 1.41
N ALA A 203 -3.18 -17.76 0.61
CA ALA A 203 -3.16 -17.85 -0.84
C ALA A 203 -2.05 -18.79 -1.36
N LEU A 204 -0.83 -18.66 -0.82
CA LEU A 204 0.30 -19.53 -1.20
C LEU A 204 0.09 -20.98 -0.78
N HIS A 205 -0.44 -21.20 0.42
CA HIS A 205 -0.75 -22.55 0.88
C HIS A 205 -1.75 -23.22 -0.07
N SER A 206 -2.82 -22.51 -0.43
CA SER A 206 -3.84 -23.01 -1.38
C SER A 206 -3.29 -23.27 -2.78
N LEU A 207 -2.28 -22.50 -3.21
CA LEU A 207 -1.66 -22.65 -4.54
C LEU A 207 -0.62 -23.78 -4.60
N LEU A 208 0.13 -24.00 -3.51
CA LEU A 208 1.17 -25.04 -3.43
C LEU A 208 0.61 -26.40 -3.00
N PHE A 209 -0.45 -26.39 -2.21
CA PHE A 209 -1.11 -27.58 -1.69
C PHE A 209 -2.57 -27.47 -2.12
N GLU A 210 -2.91 -28.22 -3.17
CA GLU A 210 -4.26 -28.34 -3.67
C GLU A 210 -5.13 -29.01 -2.59
N GLU A 211 -5.67 -28.22 -1.67
CA GLU A 211 -6.81 -28.66 -0.89
C GLU A 211 -8.01 -28.60 -1.83
N ALA A 212 -8.69 -29.73 -1.96
CA ALA A 212 -9.92 -29.84 -2.73
C ALA A 212 -10.80 -28.63 -2.39
N VAL A 213 -11.16 -27.86 -3.41
CA VAL A 213 -12.24 -26.89 -3.32
C VAL A 213 -13.44 -27.69 -2.85
N VAL A 214 -13.73 -27.67 -1.54
CA VAL A 214 -14.97 -28.20 -1.00
C VAL A 214 -16.04 -27.31 -1.59
N GLU A 215 -16.71 -27.85 -2.60
CA GLU A 215 -17.76 -27.23 -3.38
C GLU A 215 -19.02 -27.11 -2.49
N GLU A 216 -19.03 -26.16 -1.55
CA GLU A 216 -20.16 -25.89 -0.66
C GLU A 216 -20.47 -24.38 -0.66
N GLY A 217 -21.09 -23.89 -1.74
CA GLY A 217 -21.80 -22.61 -1.79
C GLY A 217 -20.96 -21.32 -1.65
N PRO A 218 -21.57 -20.13 -1.86
CA PRO A 218 -20.82 -18.88 -2.05
C PRO A 218 -20.35 -18.21 -0.75
N LEU A 219 -20.62 -18.76 0.44
CA LEU A 219 -20.48 -18.00 1.69
C LEU A 219 -20.40 -18.82 2.99
N TYR A 220 -19.84 -20.04 2.98
CA TYR A 220 -19.53 -20.77 4.21
C TYR A 220 -18.03 -21.10 4.26
N VAL A 221 -17.30 -20.47 5.18
CA VAL A 221 -15.91 -20.79 5.50
C VAL A 221 -15.92 -21.56 6.81
N ASP A 222 -16.29 -22.83 6.76
CA ASP A 222 -16.15 -23.74 7.91
C ASP A 222 -15.10 -24.82 7.60
N ALA A 223 -13.83 -24.42 7.76
CA ALA A 223 -12.79 -25.23 8.36
C ALA A 223 -11.64 -24.29 8.74
N PRO A 224 -11.18 -24.24 9.99
CA PRO A 224 -9.88 -23.65 10.28
C PRO A 224 -8.85 -24.56 9.62
N LEU A 225 -8.42 -24.17 8.43
CA LEU A 225 -7.29 -24.69 7.66
C LEU A 225 -6.09 -24.75 8.62
N THR A 226 -5.95 -25.87 9.34
CA THR A 226 -4.95 -26.03 10.40
C THR A 226 -3.66 -26.37 9.69
N ILE A 227 -3.05 -25.35 9.09
CA ILE A 227 -1.80 -25.49 8.34
C ILE A 227 -0.78 -26.14 9.28
N PRO A 228 -0.20 -27.30 8.92
CA PRO A 228 0.74 -27.98 9.79
C PRO A 228 1.93 -27.05 10.08
N ASN A 229 2.28 -26.93 11.37
CA ASN A 229 3.23 -25.93 11.88
C ASN A 229 4.55 -25.90 11.09
N LEU A 230 5.08 -27.03 10.64
CA LEU A 230 6.33 -27.05 9.87
C LEU A 230 6.21 -26.36 8.49
N ARG A 231 5.10 -26.58 7.77
CA ARG A 231 4.83 -25.92 6.48
C ARG A 231 4.59 -24.43 6.67
N PHE A 232 3.89 -24.08 7.75
CA PHE A 232 3.65 -22.70 8.14
C PHE A 232 4.95 -21.91 8.35
N HIS A 233 5.92 -22.50 9.07
CA HIS A 233 7.20 -21.84 9.35
C HIS A 233 8.06 -21.69 8.08
N TRP A 234 8.15 -22.73 7.26
CA TRP A 234 8.96 -22.71 6.05
C TRP A 234 8.42 -21.74 5.00
N LEU A 235 7.11 -21.73 4.77
CA LEU A 235 6.46 -20.85 3.79
C LEU A 235 6.60 -19.37 4.20
N THR A 236 6.40 -19.06 5.49
CA THR A 236 6.60 -17.69 6.01
C THR A 236 8.06 -17.26 5.90
N GLY A 237 9.00 -18.15 6.26
CA GLY A 237 10.44 -17.88 6.15
C GLY A 237 10.89 -17.63 4.72
N ALA A 238 10.43 -18.46 3.77
CA ALA A 238 10.74 -18.32 2.35
C ALA A 238 10.22 -16.99 1.77
N VAL A 239 8.99 -16.60 2.12
CA VAL A 239 8.40 -15.32 1.68
C VAL A 239 9.18 -14.12 2.21
N ILE A 240 9.53 -14.12 3.51
CA ILE A 240 10.32 -13.04 4.12
C ILE A 240 11.69 -12.98 3.45
N PHE A 241 12.39 -14.12 3.33
CA PHE A 241 13.70 -14.17 2.70
C PHE A 241 13.69 -13.64 1.26
N LEU A 242 12.78 -14.14 0.42
CA LEU A 242 12.66 -13.71 -0.97
C LEU A 242 12.34 -12.21 -1.07
N SER A 243 11.51 -11.70 -0.17
CA SER A 243 11.15 -10.29 -0.15
C SER A 243 12.30 -9.35 0.25
N VAL A 244 13.21 -9.81 1.12
CA VAL A 244 14.40 -9.06 1.53
C VAL A 244 15.42 -9.05 0.42
N VAL A 245 15.60 -10.18 -0.27
CA VAL A 245 16.47 -10.27 -1.44
C VAL A 245 15.96 -9.36 -2.55
N ALA A 246 14.66 -9.39 -2.84
CA ALA A 246 14.04 -8.52 -3.84
C ALA A 246 14.14 -7.03 -3.48
N SER A 247 14.08 -6.68 -2.18
CA SER A 247 14.22 -5.28 -1.75
C SER A 247 15.64 -4.72 -1.92
N GLN A 248 16.65 -5.58 -2.11
CA GLN A 248 18.02 -5.12 -2.41
C GLN A 248 18.21 -4.62 -3.84
N ALA A 249 17.27 -4.90 -4.74
CA ALA A 249 17.39 -4.57 -6.15
C ALA A 249 17.07 -3.10 -6.46
N THR A 250 16.39 -2.38 -5.58
CA THR A 250 15.95 -1.00 -5.85
C THR A 250 15.84 -0.19 -4.56
N ASP A 251 16.52 0.96 -4.50
CA ASP A 251 16.49 1.89 -3.37
C ASP A 251 15.37 2.92 -3.42
N LYS A 252 14.58 2.94 -4.50
CA LYS A 252 13.49 3.91 -4.70
C LYS A 252 12.14 3.27 -4.45
N VAL A 253 11.48 3.65 -3.36
CA VAL A 253 10.12 3.18 -3.01
C VAL A 253 9.13 3.45 -4.15
N GLU A 254 9.23 4.62 -4.80
CA GLU A 254 8.35 4.99 -5.93
C GLU A 254 8.37 3.96 -7.07
N VAL A 255 9.55 3.44 -7.43
CA VAL A 255 9.69 2.49 -8.54
C VAL A 255 9.00 1.16 -8.21
N ILE A 256 9.15 0.70 -6.98
CA ILE A 256 8.54 -0.55 -6.51
C ILE A 256 7.02 -0.40 -6.45
N LEU A 257 6.53 0.75 -5.97
CA LEU A 257 5.10 1.05 -5.92
C LEU A 257 4.50 1.17 -7.32
N THR A 258 5.17 1.84 -8.26
CA THR A 258 4.71 1.93 -9.65
C THR A 258 4.64 0.56 -10.30
N ASN A 259 5.68 -0.27 -10.17
CA ASN A 259 5.69 -1.61 -10.77
C ASN A 259 4.65 -2.54 -10.12
N THR A 260 4.55 -2.53 -8.79
CA THR A 260 3.54 -3.32 -8.07
C THR A 260 2.13 -2.88 -8.42
N GLY A 261 1.87 -1.58 -8.43
CA GLY A 261 0.58 -0.99 -8.77
C GLY A 261 0.15 -1.26 -10.20
N GLY A 262 1.11 -1.21 -11.13
CA GLY A 262 0.87 -1.47 -12.53
C GLY A 262 0.49 -2.93 -12.75
N PHE A 263 1.36 -3.87 -12.38
CA PHE A 263 1.13 -5.30 -12.61
C PHE A 263 0.07 -5.88 -11.68
N ALA A 264 0.31 -5.84 -10.36
CA ALA A 264 -0.58 -6.48 -9.40
C ALA A 264 -1.90 -5.70 -9.28
N GLY A 265 -1.82 -4.37 -9.12
CA GLY A 265 -3.02 -3.52 -9.05
C GLY A 265 -3.84 -3.54 -10.34
N GLY A 266 -3.20 -3.40 -11.51
CA GLY A 266 -3.87 -3.50 -12.80
C GLY A 266 -4.59 -4.84 -13.00
N ALA A 267 -3.92 -5.95 -12.67
CA ALA A 267 -4.48 -7.29 -12.78
C ALA A 267 -5.61 -7.55 -11.77
N SER A 268 -5.35 -7.35 -10.47
CA SER A 268 -6.29 -7.75 -9.42
C SER A 268 -7.43 -6.76 -9.23
N CYS A 269 -7.15 -5.46 -9.29
CA CYS A 269 -8.13 -4.44 -8.93
C CYS A 269 -9.01 -3.97 -10.11
N TYR A 270 -8.58 -4.19 -11.37
CA TYR A 270 -9.32 -3.76 -12.56
C TYR A 270 -9.66 -4.89 -13.54
N LEU A 271 -8.65 -5.64 -14.02
CA LEU A 271 -8.85 -6.68 -15.04
C LEU A 271 -9.68 -7.85 -14.51
N LEU A 272 -9.37 -8.36 -13.32
CA LEU A 272 -10.06 -9.51 -12.74
C LEU A 272 -11.56 -9.25 -12.46
N PRO A 273 -11.96 -8.13 -11.82
CA PRO A 273 -13.37 -7.77 -11.70
C PRO A 273 -14.08 -7.58 -13.05
N ALA A 274 -13.38 -7.06 -14.06
CA ALA A 274 -13.96 -6.89 -15.39
C ALA A 274 -14.23 -8.23 -16.08
N VAL A 275 -13.31 -9.20 -15.98
CA VAL A 275 -13.48 -10.55 -16.53
C VAL A 275 -14.63 -11.28 -15.82
N ILE A 276 -14.69 -11.22 -14.49
CA ILE A 276 -15.78 -11.83 -13.70
C ILE A 276 -17.12 -11.20 -14.09
N GLY A 277 -17.19 -9.87 -14.18
CA GLY A 277 -18.39 -9.15 -14.61
C GLY A 277 -18.84 -9.52 -16.03
N ALA A 278 -17.88 -9.65 -16.97
CA ALA A 278 -18.18 -10.07 -18.33
C ALA A 278 -18.75 -11.49 -18.40
N ARG A 279 -18.19 -12.43 -17.63
CA ARG A 279 -18.67 -13.82 -17.54
C ARG A 279 -20.06 -13.89 -16.90
N ALA A 280 -20.31 -13.15 -15.83
CA ALA A 280 -21.61 -13.10 -15.17
C ALA A 280 -22.72 -12.56 -16.10
N VAL A 281 -22.41 -11.53 -16.91
CA VAL A 281 -23.35 -10.99 -17.91
C VAL A 281 -23.53 -11.93 -19.10
N GLY A 282 -22.48 -12.66 -19.50
CA GLY A 282 -22.53 -13.61 -20.62
C GLY A 282 -23.29 -14.90 -20.33
N GLY A 283 -23.31 -15.35 -19.07
CA GLY A 283 -24.06 -16.55 -18.64
C GLY A 283 -25.56 -16.32 -18.42
N SER A 284 -25.99 -15.07 -18.26
CA SER A 284 -27.41 -14.70 -18.13
C SER A 284 -28.00 -14.49 -19.53
N GLY A 285 -28.51 -15.57 -20.14
CA GLY A 285 -29.04 -15.56 -21.50
C GLY A 285 -30.03 -14.41 -21.75
N GLY A 286 -29.73 -13.60 -22.77
CA GLY A 286 -30.73 -12.84 -23.55
C GLY A 286 -31.56 -11.75 -22.86
N GLY A 287 -31.30 -11.35 -21.63
CA GLY A 287 -32.15 -10.40 -20.91
C GLY A 287 -31.51 -9.03 -20.75
N ARG A 288 -31.73 -8.08 -21.69
CA ARG A 288 -31.62 -6.60 -21.56
C ARG A 288 -30.66 -6.07 -20.47
N GLY A 289 -29.47 -6.67 -20.38
CA GLY A 289 -28.50 -6.40 -19.33
C GLY A 289 -27.99 -4.98 -19.49
N ASN A 290 -28.35 -4.15 -18.51
CA ASN A 290 -28.21 -2.69 -18.48
C ASN A 290 -26.97 -2.20 -19.25
N ARG A 291 -27.17 -1.38 -20.29
CA ARG A 291 -26.09 -0.81 -21.14
C ARG A 291 -24.96 -0.22 -20.28
N SER A 292 -25.34 0.35 -19.14
CA SER A 292 -24.46 0.87 -18.09
C SER A 292 -23.49 -0.17 -17.52
N THR A 293 -23.92 -1.41 -17.27
CA THR A 293 -23.05 -2.48 -16.74
C THR A 293 -22.01 -2.90 -17.76
N LYS A 294 -22.38 -3.02 -19.04
CA LYS A 294 -21.43 -3.31 -20.12
C LYS A 294 -20.43 -2.17 -20.31
N LEU A 295 -20.88 -0.93 -20.20
CA LEU A 295 -20.01 0.25 -20.23
C LEU A 295 -19.01 0.25 -19.06
N ILE A 296 -19.45 -0.07 -17.84
CA ILE A 296 -18.58 -0.18 -16.66
C ILE A 296 -17.51 -1.26 -16.86
N ILE A 297 -17.88 -2.44 -17.38
CA ILE A 297 -16.93 -3.53 -17.66
C ILE A 297 -15.90 -3.11 -18.71
N CYS A 298 -16.36 -2.46 -19.79
CA CYS A 298 -15.46 -1.96 -20.84
C CYS A 298 -14.49 -0.90 -20.29
N PHE A 299 -15.01 0.04 -19.49
CA PHE A 299 -14.21 1.07 -18.83
C PHE A 299 -13.17 0.49 -17.87
N LEU A 300 -13.56 -0.47 -17.01
CA LEU A 300 -12.65 -1.16 -16.10
C LEU A 300 -11.58 -1.95 -16.86
N SER A 301 -11.94 -2.62 -17.96
CA SER A 301 -10.99 -3.36 -18.79
C SER A 301 -9.97 -2.42 -19.44
N PHE A 302 -10.44 -1.30 -19.99
CA PHE A 302 -9.59 -0.28 -20.61
C PHE A 302 -8.64 0.36 -19.58
N LEU A 303 -9.17 0.79 -18.44
CA LEU A 303 -8.38 1.36 -17.35
C LEU A 303 -7.37 0.36 -16.79
N GLY A 304 -7.78 -0.90 -16.63
CA GLY A 304 -6.90 -1.99 -16.21
C GLY A 304 -5.76 -2.24 -17.19
N ALA A 305 -6.03 -2.26 -18.50
CA ALA A 305 -5.00 -2.41 -19.52
C ALA A 305 -4.02 -1.21 -19.56
N LEU A 306 -4.52 0.01 -19.38
CA LEU A 306 -3.67 1.21 -19.27
C LEU A 306 -2.75 1.15 -18.04
N ILE A 307 -3.31 0.83 -16.86
CA ILE A 307 -2.52 0.73 -15.63
C ILE A 307 -1.52 -0.43 -15.73
N PHE A 308 -1.92 -1.56 -16.32
CA PHE A 308 -1.03 -2.71 -16.50
C PHE A 308 0.14 -2.44 -17.45
N SER A 309 -0.09 -1.66 -18.50
CA SER A 309 0.96 -1.29 -19.48
C SER A 309 1.84 -0.12 -19.01
N SER A 310 1.42 0.64 -18.01
CA SER A 310 2.15 1.82 -17.53
C SER A 310 3.60 1.60 -17.08
N PRO A 311 4.01 0.48 -16.43
CA PRO A 311 5.41 0.29 -16.08
C PRO A 311 6.27 0.08 -17.33
N PHE A 312 5.71 -0.54 -18.37
CA PHE A 312 6.37 -0.73 -19.66
C PHE A 312 6.53 0.61 -20.41
N LEU A 313 5.49 1.46 -20.39
CA LEU A 313 5.55 2.81 -20.95
C LEU A 313 6.57 3.70 -20.22
N THR A 314 6.68 3.54 -18.90
CA THR A 314 7.69 4.24 -18.09
C THR A 314 9.11 3.79 -18.46
N PHE A 315 9.31 2.50 -18.73
CA PHE A 315 10.59 1.96 -19.18
C PHE A 315 10.98 2.44 -20.59
N LEU A 316 10.00 2.68 -21.47
CA LEU A 316 10.20 3.20 -22.81
C LEU A 316 10.50 4.72 -22.86
N GLY A 317 10.55 5.41 -21.73
CA GLY A 317 10.86 6.85 -21.67
C GLY A 317 9.73 7.75 -22.21
N VAL A 318 8.49 7.26 -22.24
CA VAL A 318 7.34 8.04 -22.77
C VAL A 318 7.07 9.32 -21.94
N ASP A 319 7.55 9.35 -20.69
CA ASP A 319 7.36 10.44 -19.73
C ASP A 319 8.68 11.17 -19.35
N THR A 320 9.80 10.94 -20.05
CA THR A 320 11.09 11.66 -19.82
C THR A 320 11.26 12.87 -20.71
#